data_AF-A0A2E7L8U2-F1
#
_entry.id   AF-A0A2E7L8U2-F1
#
_cell.length_a   1.000
_cell.length_b   1.000
_cell.length_c   1.000
_cell.angle_alpha   90.00
_cell.angle_beta   90.00
_cell.angle_gamma   90.00
#
_symmetry.space_group_name_H-M   'P 1'
#
loop_
_entity.id
_entity.type
_entity.pdbx_description
1 polymer ?
#
loop_
_entity_poly.entity_id
_entity_poly.type
_entity_poly.pdbx_seq_one_letter_code
_entity_poly.pdbx_strand_id
1 'polypeptide(L)' 'MSHRLLIILAGCMVLVVGSVSLPAAEKPPNVLLIMADDLGFSDLGCYGGEIETPHLDALAGNGLRFTQFYNTARCWPTR' A
#
# COMPACT_ATOMS: atom_id res chain seq x y z
N MET A 1 24.85 52.27 11.99
CA MET A 1 23.44 51.83 11.78
C MET A 1 23.32 50.60 10.86
N SER A 2 24.25 50.35 9.93
CA SER A 2 24.25 49.21 8.99
C SER A 2 24.38 47.82 9.66
N HIS A 3 25.22 47.67 10.67
CA HIS A 3 25.48 46.36 11.30
C HIS A 3 24.31 45.80 12.13
N ARG A 4 23.51 46.68 12.75
CA ARG A 4 22.33 46.25 13.53
C ARG A 4 21.20 45.71 12.66
N LEU A 5 21.01 46.29 11.47
CA LEU A 5 20.00 45.85 10.50
C LEU A 5 20.38 44.48 9.89
N LEU A 6 21.66 44.26 9.62
CA LEU A 6 22.20 42.98 9.16
C LEU A 6 22.00 41.85 10.19
N ILE A 7 22.20 42.12 11.47
CA ILE A 7 22.00 41.13 12.55
C ILE A 7 20.52 40.75 12.68
N ILE A 8 19.60 41.71 12.57
CA ILE A 8 18.15 41.45 12.66
C ILE A 8 17.65 40.63 11.46
N LEU A 9 18.08 40.97 10.24
CA LEU A 9 17.75 40.21 9.03
C LEU A 9 18.30 38.78 9.08
N ALA A 10 19.55 38.60 9.53
CA ALA A 10 20.15 37.28 9.71
C ALA A 10 19.42 36.45 10.77
N GLY A 11 19.04 37.05 11.90
CA GLY A 11 18.26 36.38 12.95
C GLY A 11 16.85 35.98 12.49
N CYS A 12 16.19 36.81 11.68
CA CYS A 12 14.87 36.53 11.12
C CYS A 12 14.94 35.38 10.09
N MET A 13 16.00 35.33 9.28
CA MET A 13 16.24 34.23 8.34
C MET A 13 16.51 32.90 9.05
N VAL A 14 17.23 32.90 10.19
CA VAL A 14 17.47 31.69 11.00
C VAL A 14 16.16 31.15 11.62
N LEU A 15 15.27 32.04 12.06
CA LEU A 15 13.96 31.65 12.63
C LEU A 15 13.00 31.04 11.58
N VAL A 16 13.03 31.55 10.34
CA VAL A 16 12.19 31.04 9.25
C VAL A 16 12.67 29.68 8.74
N VAL A 17 13.96 29.39 8.77
CA VAL A 17 14.51 28.09 8.33
C VAL A 17 14.31 27.00 9.39
N GLY A 18 14.27 27.35 10.68
CA GLY A 18 14.12 26.39 11.78
C GLY A 18 12.72 25.76 11.94
N SER A 19 11.72 26.21 11.19
CA SER A 19 10.32 25.77 11.32
C SER A 19 9.86 24.79 10.25
N VAL A 20 10.77 24.29 9.40
CA VAL A 20 10.45 23.23 8.44
C VAL A 20 10.39 21.89 9.17
N SER A 21 9.18 21.49 9.59
CA SER A 21 8.91 20.11 10.03
C SER A 21 9.12 19.16 8.86
N LEU A 22 10.14 18.31 8.96
CA LEU A 22 10.30 17.18 8.06
C LEU A 22 9.10 16.25 8.24
N PRO A 23 8.41 15.83 7.15
CA PRO A 23 7.39 14.81 7.26
C PRO A 23 8.04 13.56 7.87
N ALA A 24 7.41 13.01 8.91
CA ALA A 24 7.83 11.74 9.46
C ALA A 24 7.80 10.71 8.32
N ALA A 25 8.88 9.93 8.19
CA ALA A 25 8.95 8.89 7.16
C ALA A 25 7.70 7.99 7.29
N GLU A 26 6.88 7.95 6.24
CA GLU A 26 5.73 7.06 6.22
C GLU A 26 6.23 5.63 6.42
N LYS A 27 5.64 4.94 7.39
CA LYS A 27 5.96 3.54 7.61
C LYS A 27 5.57 2.78 6.34
N PRO A 28 6.42 1.86 5.84
CA PRO A 28 6.03 1.02 4.71
C PRO A 28 4.75 0.25 5.06
N PRO A 29 3.88 -0.03 4.07
CA PRO A 29 2.68 -0.81 4.31
C PRO A 29 3.05 -2.23 4.73
N ASN A 30 2.21 -2.84 5.57
CA ASN A 30 2.30 -4.27 5.83
C ASN A 30 1.76 -5.04 4.62
N VAL A 31 2.49 -6.08 4.18
CA VAL A 31 2.07 -6.95 3.08
C VAL A 31 1.66 -8.30 3.65
N LEU A 32 0.40 -8.69 3.44
CA LEU A 32 -0.13 -10.00 3.79
C LEU A 32 -0.40 -10.81 2.51
N LEU A 33 0.35 -11.88 2.30
CA LEU A 33 0.14 -12.82 1.19
C LEU A 33 -0.63 -14.03 1.69
N ILE A 34 -1.86 -14.21 1.20
CA ILE A 34 -2.69 -15.40 1.47
C ILE A 34 -2.68 -16.26 0.20
N MET A 35 -2.31 -17.53 0.35
CA MET A 35 -2.27 -18.50 -0.74
C MET A 35 -3.00 -19.78 -0.30
N ALA A 36 -4.00 -20.18 -1.09
CA ALA A 36 -4.71 -21.44 -0.92
C ALA A 36 -4.14 -22.50 -1.89
N ASP A 37 -4.09 -23.76 -1.45
CA ASP A 37 -3.73 -24.89 -2.32
C ASP A 37 -4.96 -25.39 -3.08
N ASP A 38 -4.76 -25.86 -4.30
CA ASP A 38 -5.80 -26.46 -5.16
C ASP A 38 -7.09 -25.61 -5.33
N LEU A 39 -6.99 -24.28 -5.24
CA LEU A 39 -8.12 -23.39 -5.47
C LEU A 39 -8.33 -23.16 -6.97
N GLY A 40 -9.46 -23.66 -7.50
CA GLY A 40 -9.90 -23.49 -8.87
C GLY A 40 -10.46 -22.09 -9.16
N PHE A 41 -10.49 -21.73 -10.45
CA PHE A 41 -10.98 -20.42 -10.90
C PHE A 41 -12.45 -20.17 -10.50
N SER A 42 -13.28 -21.21 -10.58
CA SER A 42 -14.73 -21.14 -10.31
C SER A 42 -15.09 -21.50 -8.86
N ASP A 43 -14.13 -21.60 -7.94
CA ASP A 43 -14.43 -22.00 -6.56
C ASP A 43 -14.96 -20.83 -5.71
N LEU A 44 -14.63 -19.59 -6.09
CA LEU A 44 -15.06 -18.40 -5.36
C LEU A 44 -16.31 -17.78 -5.99
N GLY A 45 -17.23 -17.31 -5.14
CA GLY A 45 -18.46 -16.63 -5.53
C GLY A 45 -18.20 -15.44 -6.45
N CYS A 46 -17.17 -14.63 -6.19
CA CYS A 46 -16.83 -13.49 -7.04
C CYS A 46 -16.43 -13.88 -8.48
N TYR A 47 -16.02 -15.12 -8.75
CA TYR A 47 -15.77 -15.65 -10.10
C TYR A 47 -16.93 -16.48 -10.67
N GLY A 48 -18.07 -16.53 -9.99
CA GLY A 48 -19.25 -17.29 -10.42
C GLY A 48 -19.35 -18.69 -9.82
N GLY A 49 -18.61 -18.98 -8.74
CA GLY A 49 -18.71 -20.23 -8.00
C GLY A 49 -20.03 -20.38 -7.23
N GLU A 50 -20.41 -21.63 -6.95
CA GLU A 50 -21.65 -21.97 -6.23
C GLU A 50 -21.50 -21.87 -4.70
N ILE A 51 -20.26 -21.85 -4.19
CA ILE A 51 -19.97 -21.77 -2.76
C ILE A 51 -20.01 -20.31 -2.32
N GLU A 52 -20.75 -20.03 -1.24
CA GLU A 52 -20.78 -18.70 -0.64
C GLU A 52 -19.42 -18.37 -0.01
N THR A 53 -18.71 -17.37 -0.56
CA THR A 53 -17.41 -16.91 -0.09
C THR A 53 -17.42 -15.43 0.32
N PRO A 54 -18.30 -15.00 1.25
CA PRO A 54 -18.63 -13.59 1.46
C PRO A 54 -17.42 -12.73 1.86
N HIS A 55 -16.44 -13.27 2.59
CA HIS A 55 -15.23 -12.54 2.98
C HIS A 55 -14.28 -12.30 1.80
N LEU A 56 -14.14 -13.28 0.89
CA LEU A 56 -13.31 -13.15 -0.31
C LEU A 56 -14.00 -12.28 -1.35
N ASP A 57 -15.33 -12.36 -1.44
CA ASP A 57 -16.14 -11.52 -2.32
C ASP A 57 -16.08 -10.05 -1.89
N ALA A 58 -16.15 -9.79 -0.57
CA ALA A 58 -15.94 -8.45 -0.03
C ALA A 58 -14.51 -7.94 -0.30
N LEU A 59 -13.49 -8.78 -0.19
CA LEU A 59 -12.11 -8.39 -0.52
C LEU A 59 -11.96 -8.03 -1.99
N ALA A 60 -12.56 -8.83 -2.88
CA ALA A 60 -12.58 -8.56 -4.32
C ALA A 60 -13.35 -7.28 -4.67
N GLY A 61 -14.48 -7.01 -4.01
CA GLY A 61 -15.30 -5.81 -4.23
C GLY A 61 -14.67 -4.52 -3.70
N ASN A 62 -13.84 -4.60 -2.66
CA ASN A 62 -13.10 -3.46 -2.09
C ASN A 62 -11.67 -3.34 -2.62
N GLY A 63 -11.29 -4.14 -3.62
CA GLY A 63 -9.93 -4.22 -4.13
C GLY A 63 -9.88 -4.38 -5.65
N LEU A 64 -8.82 -5.04 -6.10
CA LEU A 64 -8.65 -5.42 -7.49
C LEU A 64 -8.81 -6.93 -7.65
N ARG A 65 -9.45 -7.33 -8.74
CA ARG A 65 -9.69 -8.73 -9.07
C ARG A 65 -9.14 -9.05 -10.46
N PHE A 66 -8.30 -10.08 -10.56
CA PHE A 66 -7.70 -10.51 -11.82
C PHE A 66 -8.49 -11.66 -12.44
N THR A 67 -9.05 -11.47 -13.63
CA THR A 67 -9.78 -12.53 -14.35
C THR A 67 -8.90 -13.36 -15.28
N GLN A 68 -7.63 -12.96 -15.48
CA GLN A 68 -6.65 -13.63 -16.35
C GLN A 68 -5.34 -13.84 -15.57
N PHE A 69 -5.32 -14.85 -14.70
CA PHE A 69 -4.17 -15.25 -13.89
C PHE A 69 -3.84 -16.72 -14.15
N TYR A 70 -2.56 -17.04 -14.33
CA TYR A 70 -2.08 -18.37 -14.74
C TYR A 70 -1.02 -18.89 -13.76
N ASN A 71 -1.04 -20.19 -13.52
CA ASN A 71 -0.02 -20.90 -12.74
C ASN A 71 0.57 -22.08 -13.54
N THR A 72 1.52 -22.81 -12.97
CA THR A 72 2.13 -23.99 -13.63
C THR A 72 1.30 -25.27 -13.45
N ALA A 73 0.04 -25.15 -12.99
CA ALA A 73 -0.91 -26.26 -12.74
C ALA A 73 -0.33 -27.42 -11.91
N ARG A 74 0.63 -27.12 -11.03
CA ARG A 74 1.33 -28.08 -10.18
C ARG A 74 1.69 -27.41 -8.86
N CYS A 75 1.57 -28.12 -7.74
CA CYS A 75 1.81 -27.55 -6.42
C CYS A 75 3.29 -27.19 -6.16
N TRP A 76 4.25 -27.91 -6.76
CA TRP A 76 5.69 -27.73 -6.49
C TRP A 76 6.44 -26.71 -7.39
N PRO A 77 6.09 -26.46 -8.66
CA PRO A 77 6.71 -25.40 -9.46
C PRO A 77 5.85 -24.14 -9.57
N THR A 78 4.66 -24.10 -8.95
CA THR A 78 3.84 -22.87 -8.86
C THR A 78 4.29 -22.00 -7.70
N ARG A 79 4.78 -22.62 -6.62
CA ARG A 79 5.32 -21.98 -5.42
C ARG A 79 6.81 -21.76 -5.58
#